data_AF-A0A6J3HJD7-F1
#
_entry.id   AF-A0A6J3HJD7-F1
#
_cell.length_a   1.000
_cell.length_b   1.000
_cell.length_c   1.000
_cell.angle_alpha   90.00
_cell.angle_beta   90.00
_cell.angle_gamma   90.00
#
_symmetry.space_group_name_H-M   'P 1'
#
loop_
_entity.id
_entity.type
_entity.pdbx_description
1 polymer ?
#
loop_
_entity_poly.entity_id
_entity_poly.type
_entity_poly.pdbx_seq_one_letter_code
_entity_poly.pdbx_strand_id
1 'polypeptide(L)'
;MDVSNQLARVCYSPDFEKLKPEYLEGIPTMMQHFSQFLGKGPWFVGDKITFVDFLAYDVLDLHRIFEPTCLDTFPNLKDFISRFEVMPLYSFLFGAPCLRCFPSPGATLRITRIC
;
A
#
# COMPACT_ATOMS: atom_id res chain seq x y z
N MET A 1 8.20 -9.64 10.57
CA MET A 1 6.75 -9.75 10.31
C MET A 1 6.46 -8.73 9.22
N ASP A 2 5.83 -9.13 8.12
CA ASP A 2 5.52 -8.23 7.01
C ASP A 2 4.55 -7.12 7.40
N VAL A 3 4.65 -5.98 6.71
CA VAL A 3 3.86 -4.77 6.98
C VAL A 3 2.36 -5.07 6.90
N SER A 4 1.92 -5.81 5.89
CA SER A 4 0.52 -6.21 5.73
C SER A 4 0.02 -7.09 6.88
N ASN A 5 0.89 -7.93 7.47
CA ASN A 5 0.53 -8.74 8.63
C ASN A 5 0.41 -7.89 9.90
N GLN A 6 1.18 -6.81 10.04
CA GLN A 6 1.03 -5.87 11.15
C GLN A 6 -0.30 -5.12 11.05
N LEU A 7 -0.63 -4.59 9.87
CA LEU A 7 -1.92 -3.94 9.63
C LEU A 7 -3.09 -4.90 9.90
N ALA A 8 -3.02 -6.13 9.39
CA ALA A 8 -4.06 -7.14 9.63
C ALA A 8 -4.24 -7.42 11.13
N ARG A 9 -3.14 -7.55 11.90
CA ARG A 9 -3.24 -7.76 13.35
C ARG A 9 -3.95 -6.62 14.07
N VAL A 10 -3.72 -5.37 13.66
CA VAL A 10 -4.39 -4.20 14.22
C VAL A 10 -5.88 -4.24 13.84
N CYS A 11 -6.21 -4.40 12.56
CA CYS A 11 -7.58 -4.38 12.06
C CYS A 11 -8.45 -5.53 12.58
N TYR A 12 -7.90 -6.73 12.80
CA TYR A 12 -8.66 -7.87 13.31
C TYR A 12 -8.67 -7.97 14.85
N SER A 13 -7.96 -7.08 15.55
CA SER A 13 -7.93 -7.06 17.01
C SER A 13 -9.24 -6.49 17.59
N PRO A 14 -9.76 -7.06 18.69
CA PRO A 14 -10.89 -6.46 19.40
C PRO A 14 -10.55 -5.09 20.03
N ASP A 15 -9.28 -4.77 20.24
CA ASP A 15 -8.80 -3.49 20.78
C ASP A 15 -8.38 -2.48 19.67
N PHE A 16 -8.96 -2.59 18.47
CA PHE A 16 -8.60 -1.76 17.31
C PHE A 16 -8.50 -0.27 17.62
N GLU A 17 -9.47 0.32 18.33
CA GLU A 17 -9.49 1.76 18.63
C GLU A 17 -8.28 2.23 19.47
N LYS A 18 -7.72 1.35 20.31
CA LYS A 18 -6.53 1.66 21.12
C LYS A 18 -5.24 1.50 20.33
N LEU A 19 -5.20 0.52 19.42
CA LEU A 19 -4.02 0.18 18.63
C LEU A 19 -3.88 1.03 17.36
N LYS A 20 -4.98 1.57 16.84
CA LYS A 20 -5.03 2.47 15.68
C LYS A 20 -4.07 3.66 15.82
N PRO A 21 -4.10 4.48 16.89
CA PRO A 21 -3.19 5.62 17.02
C PRO A 21 -1.72 5.21 17.06
N GLU A 22 -1.37 4.14 17.79
CA GLU A 22 0.01 3.62 17.84
C GLU A 22 0.49 3.19 16.44
N TYR A 23 -0.38 2.52 15.67
CA TYR A 23 -0.05 2.13 14.30
C TYR A 23 0.11 3.35 13.38
N LEU A 24 -0.78 4.34 13.49
CA LEU A 24 -0.73 5.59 12.70
C LEU A 24 0.58 6.36 12.92
N GLU A 25 1.11 6.39 14.15
CA GLU A 25 2.42 7.00 14.44
C GLU A 25 3.58 6.25 13.76
N GLY A 26 3.45 4.94 13.55
CA GLY A 26 4.43 4.11 12.86
C GLY A 26 4.43 4.26 11.33
N ILE A 27 3.30 4.63 10.72
CA ILE A 27 3.15 4.71 9.26
C ILE A 27 4.18 5.65 8.61
N PRO A 28 4.37 6.91 9.06
CA PRO A 28 5.33 7.82 8.44
C PRO A 28 6.75 7.26 8.41
N THR A 29 7.14 6.55 9.48
CA THR A 29 8.45 5.89 9.58
C THR A 29 8.56 4.78 8.53
N MET A 30 7.53 3.94 8.35
CA MET A 30 7.54 2.91 7.31
C MET A 30 7.57 3.50 5.89
N MET A 31 6.76 4.53 5.63
CA MET A 31 6.75 5.23 4.34
C MET A 31 8.11 5.88 4.04
N GLN A 32 8.79 6.41 5.06
CA GLN A 32 10.15 6.93 4.90
C GLN A 32 11.14 5.85 4.45
N HIS A 33 11.06 4.63 4.99
CA HIS A 33 11.92 3.52 4.55
C HIS A 33 11.65 3.14 3.09
N PHE A 34 10.37 3.05 2.67
CA PHE A 34 10.03 2.81 1.26
C PHE A 34 10.54 3.95 0.36
N SER A 35 10.39 5.19 0.79
CA SER A 35 10.87 6.37 0.08
C SER A 35 12.40 6.34 -0.10
N GLN A 36 13.14 5.98 0.95
CA GLN A 36 14.60 5.83 0.90
C GLN A 36 15.02 4.66 0.00
N PHE A 37 14.30 3.55 0.04
CA PHE A 37 14.61 2.35 -0.74
C PHE A 37 14.36 2.56 -2.24
N LEU A 38 13.27 3.24 -2.61
CA LEU A 38 13.01 3.68 -3.98
C LEU A 38 14.05 4.73 -4.43
N GLY A 39 14.42 5.63 -3.51
CA GLY A 39 15.40 6.67 -3.77
C GLY A 39 14.99 7.58 -4.93
N LYS A 40 15.85 7.64 -5.96
CA LYS A 40 15.61 8.39 -7.21
C LYS A 40 15.25 7.48 -8.39
N GLY A 41 15.17 6.17 -8.17
CA GLY A 41 14.87 5.21 -9.22
C GLY A 41 13.39 5.23 -9.62
N PRO A 42 13.06 4.81 -10.86
CA PRO A 42 11.66 4.67 -11.28
C PRO A 42 10.96 3.48 -10.60
N TRP A 43 11.71 2.43 -10.28
CA TRP A 43 11.27 1.16 -9.68
C TRP A 43 12.14 0.79 -8.49
N PHE A 44 11.66 -0.12 -7.64
CA PHE A 44 12.39 -0.58 -6.45
C PHE A 44 13.64 -1.39 -6.80
N VAL A 45 13.66 -2.07 -7.94
CA VAL A 45 14.80 -2.90 -8.39
C VAL A 45 15.29 -2.42 -9.76
N GLY A 46 16.10 -1.36 -9.73
CA GLY A 46 16.76 -0.80 -10.92
C GLY A 46 15.78 -0.13 -11.89
N ASP A 47 16.00 -0.31 -13.20
CA ASP A 47 15.27 0.42 -14.24
C ASP A 47 14.10 -0.37 -14.84
N LYS A 48 13.90 -1.63 -14.45
CA LYS A 48 12.85 -2.50 -14.98
C LYS A 48 11.85 -2.84 -13.89
N ILE A 49 10.57 -2.90 -14.26
CA ILE A 49 9.54 -3.38 -13.37
C ILE A 49 9.77 -4.87 -13.06
N THR A 50 9.68 -5.20 -11.78
CA THR A 50 9.80 -6.57 -11.26
C THR A 50 8.60 -6.92 -10.41
N PHE A 51 8.47 -8.18 -10.01
CA PHE A 51 7.42 -8.63 -9.10
C PHE A 51 7.44 -7.88 -7.74
N VAL A 52 8.61 -7.40 -7.30
CA VAL A 52 8.74 -6.64 -6.05
C VAL A 52 7.96 -5.33 -6.11
N ASP A 53 7.89 -4.68 -7.27
CA ASP A 53 7.13 -3.44 -7.46
C ASP A 53 5.62 -3.67 -7.29
N PHE A 54 5.11 -4.85 -7.68
CA PHE A 54 3.71 -5.23 -7.46
C PHE A 54 3.41 -5.42 -5.97
N LEU A 55 4.32 -6.07 -5.23
CA LEU A 55 4.17 -6.23 -3.78
C LEU A 55 4.23 -4.87 -3.06
N ALA A 56 5.14 -4.00 -3.47
CA ALA A 56 5.25 -2.67 -2.90
C ALA A 56 3.99 -1.83 -3.18
N TYR A 57 3.45 -1.91 -4.40
CA TYR A 57 2.18 -1.27 -4.73
C TYR A 57 1.03 -1.74 -3.82
N ASP A 58 0.87 -3.05 -3.64
CA ASP A 58 -0.19 -3.62 -2.78
C ASP A 58 -0.07 -3.12 -1.33
N VAL A 59 1.15 -3.11 -0.77
CA VAL A 59 1.39 -2.57 0.57
C VAL A 59 1.08 -1.07 0.63
N LEU A 60 1.53 -0.28 -0.33
CA LEU A 60 1.27 1.17 -0.35
C LEU A 60 -0.23 1.48 -0.53
N ASP A 61 -0.95 0.72 -1.35
CA ASP A 61 -2.38 0.89 -1.56
C ASP A 61 -3.19 0.56 -0.30
N LEU A 62 -2.82 -0.50 0.43
CA LEU A 62 -3.42 -0.82 1.74
C LEU A 62 -3.28 0.35 2.74
N HIS A 63 -2.11 0.99 2.79
CA HIS A 63 -1.89 2.14 3.68
C HIS A 63 -2.61 3.39 3.17
N ARG A 64 -2.72 3.59 1.85
CA ARG A 64 -3.53 4.65 1.25
C ARG A 64 -5.01 4.51 1.58
N ILE A 65 -5.52 3.28 1.61
CA ILE A 65 -6.91 2.98 2.00
C ILE A 65 -7.12 3.22 3.50
N PHE A 66 -6.14 2.85 4.32
CA PHE A 66 -6.21 3.01 5.78
C PHE A 66 -6.07 4.47 6.24
N GLU A 67 -5.12 5.21 5.66
CA GLU A 67 -4.86 6.61 5.93
C GLU A 67 -4.52 7.33 4.61
N PRO A 68 -5.47 8.05 3.99
CA PRO A 68 -5.28 8.62 2.66
C PRO A 68 -4.20 9.71 2.61
N THR A 69 -3.88 10.34 3.75
CA THR A 69 -2.88 11.42 3.82
C THR A 69 -1.44 10.92 3.97
N CYS A 70 -1.22 9.61 4.21
CA CYS A 70 0.10 9.09 4.57
C CYS A 70 1.17 9.25 3.47
N LEU A 71 0.75 9.30 2.20
CA LEU A 71 1.63 9.43 1.05
C LEU A 71 1.85 10.89 0.61
N ASP A 72 1.11 11.85 1.18
CA ASP A 72 1.21 13.26 0.80
C ASP A 72 2.59 13.87 1.09
N THR A 73 3.24 13.35 2.13
CA THR A 73 4.58 13.77 2.56
C THR A 73 5.70 13.24 1.64
N PHE A 74 5.43 12.22 0.82
CA PHE A 74 6.44 11.50 0.03
C PHE A 74 6.14 11.55 -1.48
N PRO A 75 6.54 12.62 -2.18
CA PRO A 75 6.23 12.80 -3.60
C PRO A 75 6.80 11.69 -4.49
N ASN A 76 7.94 11.09 -4.12
CA ASN A 76 8.53 9.99 -4.87
C ASN A 76 7.67 8.71 -4.86
N LEU A 77 6.99 8.42 -3.74
CA LEU A 77 6.07 7.30 -3.63
C LEU A 77 4.78 7.56 -4.41
N LYS A 78 4.28 8.79 -4.39
CA LYS A 78 3.14 9.19 -5.24
C LYS A 78 3.45 9.01 -6.72
N ASP A 79 4.62 9.48 -7.15
CA ASP A 79 5.06 9.32 -8.53
C ASP A 79 5.19 7.83 -8.91
N PHE A 80 5.67 6.98 -7.99
CA PHE A 80 5.71 5.53 -8.21
C PHE A 80 4.31 4.95 -8.43
N ILE A 81 3.33 5.30 -7.59
CA ILE A 81 1.94 4.85 -7.72
C ILE A 81 1.34 5.33 -9.05
N SER A 82 1.50 6.61 -9.40
CA SER A 82 1.00 7.14 -10.67
C SER A 82 1.66 6.48 -11.88
N ARG A 83 2.96 6.19 -11.83
CA ARG A 83 3.65 5.42 -12.89
C ARG A 83 3.11 4.00 -13.00
N PHE A 84 2.80 3.37 -11.88
CA PHE A 84 2.28 2.01 -11.83
C PHE A 84 0.84 1.93 -12.37
N GLU A 85 -0.03 2.87 -12.01
CA GLU A 85 -1.44 2.93 -12.44
C GLU A 85 -1.59 3.21 -13.94
N VAL A 86 -0.69 3.99 -14.54
CA VAL A 86 -0.69 4.31 -15.99
C VAL A 86 -0.19 3.13 -16.84
N MET A 87 0.38 2.08 -16.22
CA MET A 87 0.89 0.93 -16.96
C MET A 87 -0.26 0.14 -17.62
N PRO A 88 -0.18 -0.18 -18.93
CA PRO A 88 -1.24 -0.89 -19.64
C PRO A 88 -1.51 -2.29 -19.07
N LEU A 89 -0.49 -2.94 -18.49
CA LEU A 89 -0.65 -4.23 -17.81
C LEU A 89 -1.51 -4.10 -16.54
N TYR A 90 -1.37 -3.00 -15.78
CA TYR A 90 -2.23 -2.73 -14.63
C TYR A 90 -3.67 -2.49 -15.06
N SER A 91 -3.90 -1.64 -16.07
CA SER A 91 -5.24 -1.42 -16.62
C SER A 91 -5.89 -2.70 -17.16
N PHE A 92 -5.10 -3.62 -17.71
CA PHE A 92 -5.58 -4.91 -18.19
C PHE A 92 -5.93 -5.86 -17.02
N LEU A 93 -5.07 -5.94 -16.01
CA LEU A 93 -5.27 -6.80 -14.84
C LEU A 93 -6.37 -6.28 -13.92
N PHE A 94 -6.41 -4.99 -13.60
CA PHE A 94 -7.33 -4.40 -12.62
C PHE A 94 -8.54 -3.68 -13.24
N GLY A 95 -8.54 -3.45 -14.56
CA GLY A 95 -9.72 -3.00 -15.31
C GLY A 95 -10.71 -4.13 -15.61
N ALA A 96 -10.28 -5.40 -15.54
CA ALA A 96 -11.16 -6.54 -15.63
C ALA A 96 -11.95 -6.70 -14.31
N PRO A 97 -13.30 -6.79 -14.33
CA PRO A 97 -14.13 -6.86 -13.12
C PRO A 97 -13.81 -8.08 -12.22
N CYS A 98 -13.12 -9.09 -12.76
CA CYS A 98 -12.76 -10.33 -12.08
C CYS A 98 -11.59 -10.17 -11.08
N LEU A 99 -10.70 -9.19 -11.31
CA LEU A 99 -9.43 -9.01 -10.59
C LEU A 99 -9.38 -7.76 -9.71
N ARG A 100 -10.48 -6.98 -9.63
CA ARG A 100 -10.75 -6.05 -8.51
C ARG A 100 -10.73 -6.73 -7.12
N CYS A 101 -10.51 -8.03 -7.11
CA CYS A 101 -10.40 -8.89 -5.95
C CYS A 101 -8.95 -9.05 -5.42
N PHE A 102 -8.01 -8.20 -5.80
CA PHE A 102 -6.68 -8.15 -5.16
C PHE A 102 -6.38 -6.72 -4.70
N PRO A 103 -6.29 -6.44 -3.38
CA PRO A 103 -6.48 -7.40 -2.30
C PRO A 103 -7.94 -7.88 -2.26
N SER A 104 -8.17 -9.08 -1.71
CA SER A 104 -9.50 -9.71 -1.67
C SER A 104 -10.60 -8.69 -1.36
N PRO A 105 -11.77 -8.72 -2.04
CA PRO A 105 -12.85 -7.78 -1.73
C PRO A 105 -13.19 -7.83 -0.24
N GLY A 106 -13.01 -8.98 0.40
CA GLY A 106 -13.17 -9.18 1.84
C GLY A 106 -12.16 -8.45 2.72
N ALA A 107 -10.91 -8.23 2.30
CA ALA A 107 -9.90 -7.47 3.02
C ALA A 107 -10.09 -5.96 2.81
N THR A 108 -10.38 -5.51 1.59
CA THR A 108 -10.66 -4.10 1.28
C THR A 108 -11.98 -3.65 1.90
N LEU A 109 -13.06 -4.46 1.81
CA LEU A 109 -14.34 -4.18 2.48
C LEU A 109 -14.24 -4.30 4.00
N ARG A 110 -13.36 -5.13 4.57
CA ARG A 110 -13.15 -5.15 6.04
C ARG A 110 -12.29 -4.00 6.51
N ILE A 111 -11.20 -3.63 5.84
CA ILE A 111 -10.42 -2.45 6.25
C ILE A 111 -11.30 -1.20 6.14
N THR A 112 -12.07 -1.02 5.07
CA THR A 112 -13.03 0.10 4.95
C THR A 112 -14.29 -0.01 5.83
N ARG A 113 -14.67 -1.19 6.34
CA ARG A 113 -15.77 -1.34 7.33
C ARG A 113 -15.30 -1.36 8.79
N ILE A 114 -14.05 -1.72 9.06
CA ILE A 114 -13.51 -1.89 10.42
C ILE A 114 -12.69 -0.66 10.84
N CYS A 115 -12.09 0.08 9.90
CA CYS A 115 -11.25 1.26 10.19
C CYS A 115 -11.96 2.58 9.95
#